data_AF-A0A0C2GVC0-F1
#
_entry.id   AF-A0A0C2GVC0-F1
#
_cell.length_a   1.000
_cell.length_b   1.000
_cell.length_c   1.000
_cell.angle_alpha   90.00
_cell.angle_beta   90.00
_cell.angle_gamma   90.00
#
_symmetry.space_group_name_H-M   'P 1'
#
loop_
_entity.id
_entity.type
_entity.pdbx_description
1 polymer ?
#
loop_
_entity_poly.entity_id
_entity_poly.type
_entity_poly.pdbx_seq_one_letter_code
_entity_poly.pdbx_strand_id
1 'polypeptide(L)'
;MQRTCAITCLWDATFYLQKKNKSVKASDTEGVEAFLEEHRDVVKCIGEVGLDFTQHYKITSDDIVVQKEVLAKHIIWAKQFGLPMTVHSRAATGDTIDFLVQNNADRVALHAFNGNLEEALRGLKAGFFFSIPPSFTAGDHYDFRYSTVQGGLSKASWLVKMRKWKKRFLIEAIPMEKLLLETDSPVLGPVRGERNEPANLKLSAEFIAEVRARRLAWSEVQFLRPTQTLHFSIEPQLRLALQPS
;
A
#
# COMPACT_ATOMS: atom_id res chain seq x y z
N MET A 1 0.23 -2.82 16.91
CA MET A 1 -1.21 -2.57 17.15
C MET A 1 -1.74 -1.80 15.95
N GLN A 2 -2.31 -2.49 14.96
CA GLN A 2 -2.80 -1.82 13.76
C GLN A 2 -4.19 -1.22 14.03
N ARG A 3 -4.42 -0.05 13.44
CA ARG A 3 -5.50 0.88 13.75
C ARG A 3 -6.71 0.49 12.90
N THR A 4 -7.92 0.66 13.44
CA THR A 4 -9.16 0.49 12.68
C THR A 4 -10.11 1.61 13.03
N CYS A 5 -10.60 2.25 11.97
CA CYS A 5 -11.65 3.26 11.92
C CYS A 5 -11.33 4.65 12.47
N ALA A 6 -11.61 5.62 11.60
CA ALA A 6 -11.63 7.08 11.76
C ALA A 6 -10.28 7.70 12.15
N ILE A 7 -9.37 7.77 11.18
CA ILE A 7 -8.35 8.80 11.20
C ILE A 7 -8.77 9.85 10.16
N THR A 8 -8.67 11.11 10.53
CA THR A 8 -8.54 12.26 9.63
C THR A 8 -7.12 12.75 9.91
N CYS A 9 -6.15 12.29 9.13
CA CYS A 9 -4.75 12.67 9.33
C CYS A 9 -4.56 14.05 8.72
N LEU A 10 -4.69 15.07 9.56
CA LEU A 10 -4.13 16.38 9.30
C LEU A 10 -2.96 16.56 10.22
N TRP A 11 -1.78 16.66 9.63
CA TRP A 11 -0.68 17.27 10.34
C TRP A 11 -1.13 18.69 10.75
N ASP A 12 -1.12 18.93 12.06
CA ASP A 12 -1.42 20.18 12.79
C ASP A 12 -2.85 20.52 13.24
N ALA A 13 -3.90 19.75 12.92
CA ALA A 13 -5.23 19.95 13.55
C ALA A 13 -6.08 18.68 13.50
N THR A 14 -6.28 17.98 14.62
CA THR A 14 -6.95 16.67 14.55
C THR A 14 -8.04 16.46 15.59
N PHE A 15 -9.28 16.45 15.08
CA PHE A 15 -10.35 15.59 15.56
C PHE A 15 -9.93 14.12 15.35
N TYR A 16 -9.31 13.50 16.36
CA TYR A 16 -8.90 12.08 16.34
C TYR A 16 -9.98 11.20 16.97
N LEU A 17 -10.70 10.42 16.16
CA LEU A 17 -11.58 9.34 16.65
C LEU A 17 -10.90 7.96 16.51
N GLN A 18 -9.75 7.77 17.19
CA GLN A 18 -9.06 6.48 17.14
C GLN A 18 -9.77 5.44 18.01
N LYS A 19 -10.50 4.50 17.39
CA LYS A 19 -11.11 3.38 18.12
C LYS A 19 -10.13 2.22 18.28
N LYS A 20 -9.75 1.93 19.54
CA LYS A 20 -9.01 0.72 19.88
C LYS A 20 -9.97 -0.48 19.94
N ASN A 21 -9.77 -1.45 19.06
CA ASN A 21 -10.41 -2.77 19.07
C ASN A 21 -11.95 -2.76 18.96
N LYS A 22 -12.54 -1.79 18.25
CA LYS A 22 -13.99 -1.68 18.04
C LYS A 22 -14.28 -1.22 16.62
N SER A 23 -15.41 -1.67 16.06
CA SER A 23 -15.93 -1.14 14.80
C SER A 23 -16.41 0.30 14.96
N VAL A 24 -16.53 0.98 13.82
CA VAL A 24 -17.15 2.31 13.72
C VAL A 24 -18.65 2.24 14.01
N LYS A 25 -19.20 3.34 14.49
CA LYS A 25 -20.62 3.56 14.72
C LYS A 25 -21.09 4.71 13.83
N ALA A 26 -22.37 4.73 13.48
CA ALA A 26 -22.95 5.85 12.72
C ALA A 26 -22.72 7.21 13.42
N SER A 27 -22.79 7.24 14.76
CA SER A 27 -22.53 8.44 15.56
C SER A 27 -21.11 8.99 15.43
N ASP A 28 -20.13 8.19 14.98
CA ASP A 28 -18.76 8.68 14.79
C ASP A 28 -18.62 9.67 13.62
N THR A 29 -19.68 9.81 12.82
CA THR A 29 -19.75 10.76 11.71
C THR A 29 -20.36 12.11 12.11
N GLU A 30 -20.85 12.25 13.33
CA GLU A 30 -21.43 13.48 13.84
C GLU A 30 -20.35 14.57 13.97
N GLY A 31 -20.63 15.77 13.45
CA GLY A 31 -19.73 16.93 13.50
C GLY A 31 -18.57 16.91 12.50
N VAL A 32 -18.34 15.81 11.78
CA VAL A 32 -17.22 15.73 10.82
C VAL A 32 -17.36 16.75 9.69
N GLU A 33 -18.56 16.95 9.16
CA GLU A 33 -18.78 17.94 8.09
C GLU A 33 -18.48 19.38 8.56
N ALA A 34 -19.01 19.78 9.72
CA ALA A 34 -18.72 21.08 10.31
C ALA A 34 -17.21 21.28 10.57
N PHE A 35 -16.52 20.24 11.03
CA PHE A 35 -15.06 20.27 11.20
C PHE A 35 -14.33 20.49 9.87
N LEU A 36 -14.75 19.81 8.79
CA LEU A 36 -14.16 19.97 7.47
C LEU A 36 -14.39 21.38 6.90
N GLU A 37 -15.55 21.98 7.17
CA GLU A 37 -15.85 23.38 6.81
C GLU A 37 -14.97 24.37 7.56
N GLU A 38 -14.87 24.22 8.89
CA GLU A 38 -14.09 25.12 9.76
C GLU A 38 -12.59 25.07 9.44
N HIS A 39 -12.07 23.90 9.07
CA HIS A 39 -10.64 23.67 8.90
C HIS A 39 -10.19 23.48 7.44
N ARG A 40 -11.00 23.93 6.47
CA ARG A 40 -10.78 23.69 5.03
C ARG A 40 -9.38 24.00 4.53
N ASP A 41 -8.74 25.03 5.09
CA ASP A 41 -7.42 25.49 4.64
C ASP A 41 -6.27 24.59 5.11
N VAL A 42 -6.44 23.92 6.25
CA VAL A 42 -5.44 23.00 6.82
C VAL A 42 -5.74 21.54 6.45
N VAL A 43 -7.00 21.21 6.17
CA VAL A 43 -7.39 19.84 5.80
C VAL A 43 -6.81 19.46 4.43
N LYS A 44 -5.97 18.42 4.34
CA LYS A 44 -5.34 17.95 3.08
C LYS A 44 -5.82 16.58 2.61
N CYS A 45 -6.46 15.78 3.46
CA CYS A 45 -6.87 14.41 3.14
C CYS A 45 -7.99 13.94 4.06
N ILE A 46 -8.85 13.06 3.55
CA ILE A 46 -9.81 12.29 4.36
C ILE A 46 -9.27 10.88 4.55
N GLY A 47 -8.99 10.49 5.78
CA GLY A 47 -8.54 9.13 6.11
C GLY A 47 -7.47 9.12 7.19
N GLU A 48 -7.14 7.97 7.76
CA GLU A 48 -7.54 6.59 7.43
C GLU A 48 -9.03 6.24 7.63
N VAL A 49 -9.72 5.91 6.53
CA VAL A 49 -11.09 5.34 6.48
C VAL A 49 -11.08 4.00 5.75
N GLY A 50 -12.15 3.20 5.80
CA GLY A 50 -12.23 1.98 4.99
C GLY A 50 -12.97 0.83 5.67
N LEU A 51 -12.68 -0.39 5.22
CA LEU A 51 -13.32 -1.61 5.72
C LEU A 51 -12.32 -2.52 6.42
N ASP A 52 -12.66 -3.00 7.61
CA ASP A 52 -11.86 -3.99 8.33
C ASP A 52 -12.76 -5.12 8.82
N PHE A 53 -12.64 -6.28 8.16
CA PHE A 53 -13.39 -7.50 8.47
C PHE A 53 -12.58 -8.46 9.34
N THR A 54 -11.57 -7.96 10.07
CA THR A 54 -10.74 -8.81 10.90
C THR A 54 -11.56 -9.49 11.99
N GLN A 55 -11.39 -10.81 12.10
CA GLN A 55 -12.04 -11.58 13.17
C GLN A 55 -11.44 -11.28 14.55
N HIS A 56 -10.27 -10.64 14.63
CA HIS A 56 -9.67 -10.24 15.89
C HIS A 56 -10.55 -9.30 16.72
N TYR A 57 -11.45 -8.54 16.08
CA TYR A 57 -12.35 -7.61 16.75
C TYR A 57 -13.79 -8.09 16.82
N LYS A 58 -14.06 -9.37 16.51
CA LYS A 58 -15.41 -9.97 16.53
C LYS A 58 -16.43 -9.14 15.72
N ILE A 59 -16.00 -8.67 14.54
CA ILE A 59 -16.82 -7.88 13.63
C ILE A 59 -18.06 -8.68 13.22
N THR A 60 -19.23 -8.07 13.38
CA THR A 60 -20.53 -8.64 13.01
C THR A 60 -20.97 -8.20 11.62
N SER A 61 -22.01 -8.82 11.08
CA SER A 61 -22.62 -8.37 9.81
C SER A 61 -23.17 -6.94 9.90
N ASP A 62 -23.75 -6.58 11.06
CA ASP A 62 -24.26 -5.22 11.31
C ASP A 62 -23.12 -4.19 11.32
N ASP A 63 -21.97 -4.56 11.91
CA ASP A 63 -20.78 -3.72 11.88
C ASP A 63 -20.30 -3.45 10.44
N ILE A 64 -20.38 -4.44 9.56
CA ILE A 64 -20.01 -4.29 8.14
C ILE A 64 -20.94 -3.31 7.43
N VAL A 65 -22.24 -3.36 7.71
CA VAL A 65 -23.21 -2.40 7.16
C VAL A 65 -22.84 -0.99 7.60
N VAL A 66 -22.60 -0.78 8.90
CA VAL A 66 -22.24 0.53 9.44
C VAL A 66 -20.88 1.01 8.89
N GLN A 67 -19.89 0.13 8.72
CA GLN A 67 -18.62 0.49 8.08
C GLN A 67 -18.83 1.01 6.66
N LYS A 68 -19.69 0.37 5.86
CA LYS A 68 -20.00 0.80 4.49
C LYS A 68 -20.76 2.12 4.46
N GLU A 69 -21.76 2.30 5.34
CA GLU A 69 -22.48 3.58 5.47
C GLU A 69 -21.54 4.74 5.81
N VAL A 70 -20.64 4.51 6.78
CA VAL A 70 -19.65 5.52 7.17
C VAL A 70 -18.67 5.78 6.03
N LEU A 71 -18.18 4.76 5.34
CA LEU A 71 -17.29 4.93 4.20
C LEU A 71 -17.97 5.73 3.06
N ALA A 72 -19.26 5.50 2.80
CA ALA A 72 -20.01 6.26 1.80
C ALA A 72 -20.05 7.76 2.12
N LYS A 73 -20.27 8.14 3.40
CA LYS A 73 -20.23 9.56 3.82
C LYS A 73 -18.86 10.18 3.58
N HIS A 74 -17.78 9.46 3.89
CA HIS A 74 -16.42 9.96 3.64
C HIS A 74 -16.12 10.14 2.15
N ILE A 75 -16.65 9.28 1.27
CA ILE A 75 -16.54 9.46 -0.19
C ILE A 75 -17.28 10.72 -0.63
N ILE A 76 -18.47 10.98 -0.09
CA ILE A 76 -19.24 12.19 -0.37
C ILE A 76 -18.46 13.44 0.04
N TRP A 77 -17.95 13.47 1.27
CA TRP A 77 -17.16 14.60 1.75
C TRP A 77 -15.86 14.78 0.97
N ALA A 78 -15.15 13.70 0.61
CA ALA A 78 -13.92 13.80 -0.18
C ALA A 78 -14.19 14.51 -1.52
N LYS A 79 -15.32 14.20 -2.16
CA LYS A 79 -15.76 14.87 -3.39
C LYS A 79 -16.14 16.32 -3.15
N GLN A 80 -17.00 16.58 -2.15
CA GLN A 80 -17.50 17.92 -1.81
C GLN A 80 -16.37 18.90 -1.48
N PHE A 81 -15.37 18.45 -0.71
CA PHE A 81 -14.24 19.27 -0.30
C PHE A 81 -13.07 19.20 -1.27
N GLY A 82 -13.15 18.37 -2.32
CA GLY A 82 -12.09 18.21 -3.30
C GLY A 82 -10.81 17.59 -2.71
N LEU A 83 -10.92 16.72 -1.71
CA LEU A 83 -9.81 16.11 -0.98
C LEU A 83 -9.52 14.69 -1.47
N PRO A 84 -8.24 14.26 -1.49
CA PRO A 84 -7.88 12.86 -1.65
C PRO A 84 -8.29 12.02 -0.43
N MET A 85 -8.34 10.70 -0.61
CA MET A 85 -8.63 9.75 0.46
C MET A 85 -7.46 8.80 0.70
N THR A 86 -7.18 8.50 1.97
CA THR A 86 -6.36 7.33 2.35
C THR A 86 -7.25 6.25 2.93
N VAL A 87 -7.27 5.09 2.27
CA VAL A 87 -8.24 4.02 2.50
C VAL A 87 -7.54 2.75 2.98
N HIS A 88 -7.88 2.35 4.20
CA HIS A 88 -7.50 1.09 4.81
C HIS A 88 -8.37 -0.06 4.34
N SER A 89 -7.76 -1.24 4.21
CA SER A 89 -8.49 -2.48 4.04
C SER A 89 -7.79 -3.62 4.78
N ARG A 90 -8.56 -4.44 5.49
CA ARG A 90 -8.05 -5.68 6.10
C ARG A 90 -9.10 -6.77 6.05
N ALA A 91 -8.70 -7.93 5.53
CA ALA A 91 -9.61 -9.04 5.23
C ALA A 91 -10.82 -8.62 4.38
N ALA A 92 -10.71 -7.50 3.65
CA ALA A 92 -11.79 -6.82 2.95
C ALA A 92 -11.30 -6.10 1.69
N THR A 93 -10.13 -6.45 1.14
CA THR A 93 -9.49 -5.68 0.05
C THR A 93 -10.37 -5.61 -1.18
N GLY A 94 -10.83 -6.77 -1.69
CA GLY A 94 -11.78 -6.84 -2.80
C GLY A 94 -13.05 -6.02 -2.56
N ASP A 95 -13.73 -6.26 -1.43
CA ASP A 95 -14.93 -5.51 -1.03
C ASP A 95 -14.71 -3.99 -0.98
N THR A 96 -13.56 -3.57 -0.45
CA THR A 96 -13.21 -2.15 -0.33
C THR A 96 -13.08 -1.53 -1.72
N ILE A 97 -12.35 -2.19 -2.62
CA ILE A 97 -12.15 -1.70 -3.99
C ILE A 97 -13.48 -1.65 -4.74
N ASP A 98 -14.28 -2.72 -4.67
CA ASP A 98 -15.59 -2.75 -5.34
C ASP A 98 -16.52 -1.66 -4.80
N PHE A 99 -16.54 -1.46 -3.49
CA PHE A 99 -17.36 -0.43 -2.86
C PHE A 99 -16.91 0.98 -3.28
N LEU A 100 -15.61 1.26 -3.28
CA LEU A 100 -15.07 2.55 -3.75
C LEU A 100 -15.44 2.81 -5.21
N VAL A 101 -15.28 1.81 -6.08
CA VAL A 101 -15.61 1.91 -7.51
C VAL A 101 -17.12 2.16 -7.71
N GLN A 102 -17.98 1.39 -7.04
CA GLN A 102 -19.43 1.53 -7.12
C GLN A 102 -19.91 2.91 -6.65
N ASN A 103 -19.23 3.50 -5.67
CA ASN A 103 -19.55 4.83 -5.15
C ASN A 103 -18.78 5.95 -5.88
N ASN A 104 -18.12 5.63 -7.01
CA ASN A 104 -17.35 6.56 -7.83
C ASN A 104 -16.30 7.34 -7.02
N ALA A 105 -15.64 6.71 -6.04
CA ALA A 105 -14.59 7.36 -5.26
C ALA A 105 -13.44 7.79 -6.18
N ASP A 106 -12.87 8.96 -5.90
CA ASP A 106 -11.79 9.57 -6.68
C ASP A 106 -10.59 9.89 -5.78
N ARG A 107 -9.39 9.97 -6.35
CA ARG A 107 -8.13 10.28 -5.66
C ARG A 107 -7.92 9.45 -4.40
N VAL A 108 -8.05 8.13 -4.57
CA VAL A 108 -7.87 7.14 -3.49
C VAL A 108 -6.44 6.60 -3.47
N ALA A 109 -5.83 6.64 -2.30
CA ALA A 109 -4.64 5.87 -1.94
C ALA A 109 -5.04 4.71 -1.04
N LEU A 110 -4.79 3.47 -1.50
CA LEU A 110 -4.96 2.26 -0.70
C LEU A 110 -3.76 2.13 0.25
N HIS A 111 -4.02 2.44 1.50
CA HIS A 111 -3.08 2.38 2.62
C HIS A 111 -2.61 0.95 2.85
N ALA A 112 -1.31 0.76 3.06
CA ALA A 112 -0.67 -0.51 3.40
C ALA A 112 -1.17 -1.69 2.56
N PHE A 113 -1.29 -1.49 1.24
CA PHE A 113 -1.97 -2.44 0.36
C PHE A 113 -1.35 -3.84 0.49
N ASN A 114 -2.16 -4.84 0.82
CA ASN A 114 -1.72 -6.24 0.97
C ASN A 114 -2.68 -7.20 0.24
N GLY A 115 -3.35 -6.72 -0.80
CA GLY A 115 -4.20 -7.53 -1.69
C GLY A 115 -3.41 -8.41 -2.65
N ASN A 116 -4.13 -9.08 -3.53
CA ASN A 116 -3.57 -9.88 -4.63
C ASN A 116 -3.49 -9.06 -5.94
N LEU A 117 -2.92 -9.65 -7.00
CA LEU A 117 -2.75 -8.95 -8.29
C LEU A 117 -4.10 -8.56 -8.90
N GLU A 118 -5.11 -9.43 -8.86
CA GLU A 118 -6.42 -9.15 -9.44
C GLU A 118 -7.09 -7.95 -8.77
N GLU A 119 -7.01 -7.87 -7.44
CA GLU A 119 -7.46 -6.71 -6.66
C GLU A 119 -6.68 -5.45 -7.04
N ALA A 120 -5.35 -5.54 -7.16
CA ALA A 120 -4.52 -4.42 -7.58
C ALA A 120 -4.90 -3.92 -9.00
N LEU A 121 -5.12 -4.83 -9.95
CA LEU A 121 -5.54 -4.48 -11.31
C LEU A 121 -6.91 -3.79 -11.34
N ARG A 122 -7.85 -4.20 -10.50
CA ARG A 122 -9.14 -3.50 -10.34
C ARG A 122 -8.95 -2.08 -9.81
N GLY A 123 -8.15 -1.91 -8.75
CA GLY A 123 -7.82 -0.59 -8.21
C GLY A 123 -7.10 0.30 -9.23
N LEU A 124 -6.18 -0.27 -10.03
CA LEU A 124 -5.49 0.44 -11.11
C LEU A 124 -6.43 0.92 -12.19
N LYS A 125 -7.38 0.08 -12.62
CA LYS A 125 -8.41 0.44 -13.59
C LYS A 125 -9.28 1.60 -13.08
N ALA A 126 -9.48 1.68 -11.76
CA ALA A 126 -10.17 2.79 -11.10
C ALA A 126 -9.28 4.03 -10.85
N GLY A 127 -7.99 3.96 -11.22
CA GLY A 127 -7.04 5.06 -11.06
C GLY A 127 -6.42 5.20 -9.68
N PHE A 128 -6.62 4.23 -8.77
CA PHE A 128 -6.15 4.29 -7.39
C PHE A 128 -4.63 4.14 -7.26
N PHE A 129 -4.10 4.59 -6.12
CA PHE A 129 -2.70 4.51 -5.74
C PHE A 129 -2.50 3.47 -4.63
N PHE A 130 -1.28 2.95 -4.48
CA PHE A 130 -0.96 1.87 -3.55
C PHE A 130 0.27 2.26 -2.72
N SER A 131 0.12 2.38 -1.42
CA SER A 131 1.25 2.68 -0.54
C SER A 131 1.97 1.42 -0.06
N ILE A 132 3.30 1.52 0.03
CA ILE A 132 4.19 0.41 0.34
C ILE A 132 4.93 0.68 1.67
N PRO A 133 4.55 -0.01 2.76
CA PRO A 133 5.20 0.14 4.07
C PRO A 133 6.46 -0.74 4.20
N PRO A 134 7.36 -0.45 5.18
CA PRO A 134 8.61 -1.19 5.37
C PRO A 134 8.41 -2.68 5.65
N SER A 135 7.24 -3.09 6.14
CA SER A 135 6.90 -4.51 6.29
C SER A 135 6.90 -5.30 4.98
N PHE A 136 6.97 -4.64 3.81
CA PHE A 136 7.24 -5.28 2.54
C PHE A 136 8.64 -5.87 2.47
N THR A 137 9.62 -5.24 3.12
CA THR A 137 11.01 -5.70 3.20
C THR A 137 11.24 -6.77 4.28
N ALA A 138 10.21 -7.02 5.10
CA ALA A 138 10.28 -8.00 6.17
C ALA A 138 10.56 -9.41 5.61
N GLY A 139 11.77 -9.90 5.89
CA GLY A 139 12.29 -11.17 5.40
C GLY A 139 13.33 -11.06 4.27
N ASP A 140 13.47 -9.91 3.59
CA ASP A 140 14.54 -9.70 2.60
C ASP A 140 15.88 -9.38 3.27
N HIS A 141 15.88 -8.66 4.39
CA HIS A 141 17.10 -8.37 5.16
C HIS A 141 17.58 -9.52 6.07
N TYR A 142 16.71 -10.48 6.41
CA TYR A 142 17.05 -11.56 7.37
C TYR A 142 17.65 -12.81 6.72
N ASP A 143 17.56 -12.94 5.39
CA ASP A 143 17.95 -14.16 4.67
C ASP A 143 19.45 -14.20 4.29
N PHE A 144 20.11 -13.05 4.17
CA PHE A 144 21.53 -13.02 3.79
C PHE A 144 22.45 -13.70 4.83
N ARG A 145 22.00 -13.81 6.09
CA ARG A 145 22.77 -14.48 7.15
C ARG A 145 22.46 -15.97 7.34
N TYR A 146 21.47 -16.54 6.64
CA TYR A 146 21.04 -17.93 6.84
C TYR A 146 21.02 -18.80 5.58
N SER A 147 21.44 -18.28 4.42
CA SER A 147 21.45 -19.04 3.16
C SER A 147 22.59 -20.06 2.99
N THR A 148 23.33 -20.42 4.05
CA THR A 148 24.41 -21.44 3.99
C THR A 148 24.08 -22.73 4.74
N VAL A 149 22.83 -23.18 4.72
CA VAL A 149 22.51 -24.57 5.14
C VAL A 149 21.95 -25.32 3.95
N GLN A 150 22.77 -26.19 3.36
CA GLN A 150 22.38 -27.22 2.41
C GLN A 150 21.38 -28.17 3.09
N GLY A 151 20.09 -27.89 2.96
CA GLY A 151 19.02 -28.74 3.48
C GLY A 151 17.71 -28.39 2.78
N GLY A 152 17.00 -29.41 2.30
CA GLY A 152 15.78 -29.25 1.49
C GLY A 152 14.76 -28.27 2.10
N LEU A 153 14.08 -27.51 1.24
CA LEU A 153 13.12 -26.49 1.67
C LEU A 153 11.96 -27.13 2.46
N SER A 154 11.83 -26.76 3.73
CA SER A 154 10.64 -27.07 4.53
C SER A 154 9.39 -26.38 3.98
N LYS A 155 8.20 -26.91 4.26
CA LYS A 155 6.91 -26.30 3.84
C LYS A 155 6.77 -24.83 4.32
N ALA A 156 7.32 -24.51 5.49
CA ALA A 156 7.38 -23.14 6.00
C ALA A 156 8.28 -22.23 5.15
N SER A 157 9.45 -22.73 4.72
CA SER A 157 10.35 -22.02 3.79
C SER A 157 9.66 -21.73 2.45
N TRP A 158 8.88 -22.69 1.92
CA TRP A 158 8.11 -22.49 0.70
C TRP A 158 7.04 -21.42 0.84
N LEU A 159 6.26 -21.40 1.93
CA LEU A 159 5.23 -20.39 2.17
C LEU A 159 5.82 -18.98 2.31
N VAL A 160 6.95 -18.85 3.02
CA VAL A 160 7.67 -17.58 3.14
C VAL A 160 8.16 -17.12 1.77
N LYS A 161 8.77 -18.01 0.98
CA LYS A 161 9.19 -17.73 -0.40
C LYS A 161 8.00 -17.26 -1.24
N MET A 162 6.87 -17.98 -1.25
CA MET A 162 5.69 -17.58 -2.02
C MET A 162 5.13 -16.20 -1.62
N ARG A 163 5.09 -15.88 -0.31
CA ARG A 163 4.66 -14.55 0.16
C ARG A 163 5.59 -13.44 -0.32
N LYS A 164 6.91 -13.66 -0.31
CA LYS A 164 7.90 -12.72 -0.86
C LYS A 164 7.65 -12.47 -2.35
N TRP A 165 7.46 -13.54 -3.12
CA TRP A 165 7.23 -13.45 -4.56
C TRP A 165 5.95 -12.66 -4.89
N LYS A 166 4.87 -12.86 -4.12
CA LYS A 166 3.64 -12.07 -4.29
C LYS A 166 3.88 -10.57 -4.15
N LYS A 167 4.61 -10.12 -3.13
CA LYS A 167 4.87 -8.69 -2.88
C LYS A 167 5.73 -8.06 -3.99
N ARG A 168 6.79 -8.75 -4.40
CA ARG A 168 7.67 -8.28 -5.50
C ARG A 168 6.89 -8.20 -6.82
N PHE A 169 6.12 -9.23 -7.13
CA PHE A 169 5.30 -9.26 -8.34
C PHE A 169 4.22 -8.17 -8.38
N LEU A 170 3.62 -7.84 -7.23
CA LEU A 170 2.71 -6.68 -7.13
C LEU A 170 3.42 -5.37 -7.48
N ILE A 171 4.60 -5.13 -6.90
CA ILE A 171 5.40 -3.93 -7.20
C ILE A 171 5.78 -3.91 -8.68
N GLU A 172 6.16 -5.05 -9.26
CA GLU A 172 6.49 -5.14 -10.69
C GLU A 172 5.29 -4.81 -11.59
N ALA A 173 4.10 -5.28 -11.24
CA ALA A 173 2.90 -5.14 -12.06
C ALA A 173 2.26 -3.74 -11.98
N ILE A 174 2.30 -3.10 -10.82
CA ILE A 174 1.76 -1.75 -10.62
C ILE A 174 2.67 -0.74 -11.35
N PRO A 175 2.18 0.29 -12.05
CA PRO A 175 3.02 1.36 -12.61
C PRO A 175 3.72 2.20 -11.52
N MET A 176 4.89 2.76 -11.82
CA MET A 176 5.69 3.47 -10.81
C MET A 176 4.95 4.68 -10.22
N GLU A 177 4.26 5.42 -11.08
CA GLU A 177 3.45 6.59 -10.76
C GLU A 177 2.21 6.28 -9.93
N LYS A 178 1.87 5.00 -9.74
CA LYS A 178 0.77 4.53 -8.88
C LYS A 178 1.24 3.99 -7.54
N LEU A 179 2.55 3.97 -7.28
CA LEU A 179 3.12 3.56 -6.00
C LEU A 179 3.38 4.78 -5.11
N LEU A 180 3.09 4.63 -3.82
CA LEU A 180 3.36 5.62 -2.78
C LEU A 180 4.27 5.00 -1.71
N LEU A 181 5.01 5.86 -1.01
CA LEU A 181 5.82 5.46 0.14
C LEU A 181 5.09 5.82 1.43
N GLU A 182 5.17 4.93 2.41
CA GLU A 182 4.70 5.18 3.76
C GLU A 182 5.52 4.39 4.77
N THR A 183 5.35 4.69 6.07
CA THR A 183 5.90 3.83 7.13
C THR A 183 4.83 3.12 7.95
N ASP A 184 3.67 3.73 8.13
CA ASP A 184 2.67 3.34 9.12
C ASP A 184 3.26 3.18 10.55
N SER A 185 4.26 4.00 10.87
CA SER A 185 4.90 3.97 12.21
C SER A 185 3.88 4.29 13.32
N PRO A 186 3.94 3.59 14.47
CA PRO A 186 5.02 2.73 14.95
C PRO A 186 4.86 1.25 14.57
N VAL A 187 3.98 0.91 13.61
CA VAL A 187 3.75 -0.46 13.15
C VAL A 187 4.29 -0.68 11.74
N LEU A 188 4.14 -1.89 11.21
CA LEU A 188 4.59 -2.26 9.87
C LEU A 188 6.08 -2.01 9.59
N GLY A 189 6.92 -2.20 10.61
CA GLY A 189 8.37 -2.16 10.46
C GLY A 189 8.95 -3.36 9.70
N PRO A 190 10.25 -3.29 9.37
CA PRO A 190 10.96 -4.37 8.68
C PRO A 190 11.06 -5.64 9.55
N VAL A 191 11.06 -5.50 10.88
CA VAL A 191 11.09 -6.61 11.82
C VAL A 191 9.74 -6.76 12.51
N ARG A 192 9.13 -7.94 12.40
CA ARG A 192 7.83 -8.22 12.97
C ARG A 192 7.93 -8.24 14.51
N GLY A 193 7.08 -7.46 15.16
CA GLY A 193 7.02 -7.38 16.63
C GLY A 193 7.86 -6.25 17.22
N GLU A 194 8.73 -5.65 16.42
CA GLU A 194 9.49 -4.45 16.81
C GLU A 194 8.75 -3.17 16.42
N ARG A 195 9.12 -2.08 17.10
CA ARG A 195 8.61 -0.74 16.82
C ARG A 195 9.19 -0.24 15.50
N ASN A 196 8.34 0.29 14.63
CA ASN A 196 8.75 0.98 13.42
C ASN A 196 8.97 2.48 13.67
N GLU A 197 9.77 3.12 12.83
CA GLU A 197 10.07 4.55 12.91
C GLU A 197 9.93 5.22 11.54
N PRO A 198 9.56 6.52 11.48
CA PRO A 198 9.44 7.25 10.22
C PRO A 198 10.71 7.20 9.34
N ALA A 199 11.89 7.09 9.97
CA ALA A 199 13.17 6.96 9.27
C ALA A 199 13.29 5.69 8.40
N ASN A 200 12.44 4.68 8.63
CA ASN A 200 12.42 3.44 7.85
C ASN A 200 11.73 3.60 6.49
N LEU A 201 11.22 4.79 6.14
CA LEU A 201 10.66 5.10 4.81
C LEU A 201 11.65 4.74 3.68
N LYS A 202 12.95 4.95 3.91
CA LYS A 202 14.02 4.60 2.96
C LYS A 202 14.02 3.13 2.57
N LEU A 203 13.64 2.24 3.49
CA LEU A 203 13.63 0.80 3.23
C LEU A 203 12.58 0.44 2.17
N SER A 204 11.39 1.04 2.24
CA SER A 204 10.36 0.88 1.19
C SER A 204 10.86 1.38 -0.16
N ALA A 205 11.52 2.54 -0.18
CA ALA A 205 12.05 3.14 -1.41
C ALA A 205 13.15 2.27 -2.05
N GLU A 206 14.13 1.83 -1.26
CA GLU A 206 15.21 0.93 -1.68
C GLU A 206 14.65 -0.39 -2.21
N PHE A 207 13.64 -0.95 -1.54
CA PHE A 207 13.01 -2.20 -1.97
C PHE A 207 12.28 -2.07 -3.31
N ILE A 208 11.53 -0.98 -3.52
CA ILE A 208 10.88 -0.71 -4.81
C ILE A 208 11.95 -0.54 -5.90
N ALA A 209 13.02 0.21 -5.63
CA ALA A 209 14.12 0.41 -6.56
C ALA A 209 14.80 -0.92 -6.94
N GLU A 210 15.09 -1.78 -5.95
CA GLU A 210 15.67 -3.11 -6.17
C GLU A 210 14.80 -3.97 -7.09
N VAL A 211 13.51 -4.06 -6.81
CA VAL A 211 12.55 -4.85 -7.60
C VAL A 211 12.48 -4.34 -9.04
N ARG A 212 12.52 -3.02 -9.22
CA ARG A 212 12.45 -2.37 -10.54
C ARG A 212 13.75 -2.49 -11.34
N ALA A 213 14.90 -2.36 -10.68
CA ALA A 213 16.20 -2.54 -11.33
C ALA A 213 16.37 -3.97 -11.83
N ARG A 214 15.87 -4.97 -11.08
CA ARG A 214 15.87 -6.36 -11.52
C ARG A 214 15.03 -6.56 -12.78
N ARG A 215 13.90 -5.87 -12.93
CA ARG A 215 13.09 -5.95 -14.15
C ARG A 215 13.86 -5.48 -15.39
N LEU A 216 14.66 -4.42 -15.27
CA LEU A 216 15.51 -3.93 -16.37
C LEU A 216 16.54 -4.99 -16.78
N ALA A 217 17.18 -5.63 -15.80
CA ALA A 217 18.10 -6.75 -16.06
C ALA A 217 17.38 -7.96 -16.69
N TRP A 218 16.14 -8.27 -16.28
CA TRP A 218 15.36 -9.39 -16.85
C TRP A 218 14.89 -9.14 -18.28
N SER A 219 14.54 -7.90 -18.65
CA SER A 219 14.21 -7.55 -20.04
C SER A 219 15.41 -7.65 -21.00
N GLU A 220 16.63 -7.52 -20.48
CA GLU A 220 17.87 -7.75 -21.23
C GLU A 220 18.28 -9.24 -21.25
N VAL A 221 17.70 -10.08 -20.40
CA VAL A 221 18.00 -11.52 -20.27
C VAL A 221 17.07 -12.39 -21.15
N GLN A 222 16.23 -11.81 -22.01
CA GLN A 222 15.54 -12.55 -23.07
C GLN A 222 16.34 -12.55 -24.39
N PHE A 223 17.43 -13.33 -24.42
CA PHE A 223 17.98 -14.09 -25.57
C PHE A 223 19.47 -14.41 -25.32
N LEU A 224 19.77 -15.18 -24.28
CA LEU A 224 21.06 -15.87 -24.20
C LEU A 224 20.81 -17.38 -24.20
N ARG A 225 20.73 -17.95 -25.41
CA ARG A 225 20.95 -19.38 -25.61
C ARG A 225 22.43 -19.67 -25.27
N PRO A 226 22.73 -20.80 -24.61
CA PRO A 226 24.10 -21.13 -24.23
C PRO A 226 24.84 -21.65 -25.47
N THR A 227 25.34 -20.74 -26.31
CA THR A 227 26.43 -20.95 -27.29
C THR A 227 26.50 -19.70 -28.16
N GLN A 228 27.14 -18.64 -27.65
CA GLN A 228 27.87 -17.67 -28.46
C GLN A 228 28.50 -16.65 -27.51
N THR A 229 29.83 -16.68 -27.43
CA THR A 229 30.62 -15.58 -26.89
C THR A 229 30.29 -14.32 -27.67
N LEU A 230 29.79 -13.27 -27.03
CA LEU A 230 29.61 -11.97 -27.68
C LEU A 230 30.28 -10.86 -26.88
N HIS A 231 31.09 -10.13 -27.63
CA HIS A 231 31.75 -8.89 -27.27
C HIS A 231 30.72 -7.82 -26.86
N PHE A 232 31.05 -7.08 -25.81
CA PHE A 232 30.33 -5.86 -25.46
C PHE A 232 30.53 -4.81 -26.57
N SER A 233 29.43 -4.42 -27.23
CA SER A 233 29.33 -3.16 -27.95
C SER A 233 28.10 -2.43 -27.45
N ILE A 234 28.35 -1.27 -26.84
CA ILE A 234 27.33 -0.31 -26.43
C ILE A 234 26.86 0.39 -27.70
N GLU A 235 25.57 0.31 -28.03
CA GLU A 235 25.03 0.98 -29.22
C GLU A 235 25.00 2.52 -29.09
N PRO A 236 25.11 3.27 -30.20
CA PRO A 236 25.47 4.70 -30.23
C PRO A 236 24.29 5.67 -29.99
N GLN A 237 23.07 5.16 -29.74
CA GLN A 237 21.85 5.99 -29.79
C GLN A 237 21.60 6.82 -28.51
N LEU A 238 22.33 6.55 -27.43
CA LEU A 238 22.24 7.29 -26.17
C LEU A 238 23.11 8.57 -26.11
N ARG A 239 23.77 8.94 -27.22
CA ARG A 239 24.68 10.10 -27.25
C ARG A 239 24.06 11.42 -27.69
N LEU A 240 22.81 11.45 -28.16
CA LEU A 240 22.19 12.63 -28.78
C LEU A 240 21.28 13.47 -27.85
N ALA A 241 21.09 13.08 -26.59
CA ALA A 241 20.21 13.81 -25.67
C ALA A 241 20.96 14.67 -24.61
N LEU A 242 22.30 14.78 -24.67
CA LEU A 242 23.09 15.46 -23.63
C LEU A 242 24.22 16.35 -24.18
N GLN A 243 23.99 17.13 -25.23
CA GLN A 243 24.89 18.25 -25.56
C GLN A 243 24.11 19.58 -25.60
N PRO A 244 24.56 20.62 -24.87
CA PRO A 244 24.00 21.96 -25.01
C PRO A 244 24.49 22.60 -26.31
N SER A 245 23.53 23.15 -27.06
CA SER A 245 23.60 23.95 -28.31
C SER A 245 24.81 23.76 -29.23
#